data_AF-C6RDE1-F1
#
_entry.id   AF-C6RDE1-F1
#
_cell.length_a   1.000
_cell.length_b   1.000
_cell.length_c   1.000
_cell.angle_alpha   90.00
_cell.angle_beta   90.00
_cell.angle_gamma   90.00
#
_symmetry.space_group_name_H-M   'P 1'
#
loop_
_entity.id
_entity.type
_entity.pdbx_description
1 polymer ?
#
loop_
_entity_poly.entity_id
_entity_poly.type
_entity_poly.pdbx_seq_one_letter_code
_entity_poly.pdbx_strand_id
1 'polypeptide(L)'
;MNNGYCFSIGLPDSGAPVIEEFAGGGYFKGSKSNTILSQDRSNLNDYASENILKTKYGDVEVFLDLYGDNDKLGIGKFSSNAILFNFDSNGDGILNSSDKLFSKLKVRGYDKDGNEKIANLSDVTSGIDLTQFIKKDIDINHRRKQIEDLNAKLKEKGKTQIDISKIDNRIFYYKENPYTVFAPESRYKKAETDSIKNFFDAYADKDGWVDLRNNNVFNKNSLFNNFAYAKAGFDGNLKLSEFNPIISSKKTSDDFSYENYQRDSFMKFYRDYEKESTAHAKDVEWLSKNLKEYNVENADEYISRLNGSKSSYMIAMENEFQKATRLEFSPENLEKVKRAFEANPNKAALMMSDSDSVIAMKLNDNGSITLKFDSGREIEVTELYSDTGKLLGDKTRRASLNLETKAMSDIELGSISFNNIGILDTDGKYKTLQEIGASAIKSFSTKHGKQFLIYLGDNKTLTAKDLYNISFLNNELGDGIEVSKRGKFYRKLDLRA
;
A
#
# COMPACT_ATOMS: atom_id res chain seq x y z
N MET A 1 25.06 16.24 35.60
CA MET A 1 26.13 15.25 35.76
C MET A 1 25.80 14.04 34.91
N ASN A 2 26.80 13.56 34.18
CA ASN A 2 26.78 12.45 33.22
C ASN A 2 26.37 11.09 33.82
N ASN A 3 26.06 10.16 32.91
CA ASN A 3 25.92 8.68 33.01
C ASN A 3 24.46 8.21 32.95
N GLY A 4 24.03 7.33 32.04
CA GLY A 4 24.69 6.62 30.95
C GLY A 4 23.62 5.81 30.20
N TYR A 5 23.57 5.94 28.87
CA TYR A 5 22.82 5.03 28.02
C TYR A 5 23.71 3.81 27.75
N CYS A 6 23.48 2.72 28.49
CA CYS A 6 23.99 1.42 28.10
C CYS A 6 23.07 0.86 27.01
N PHE A 7 23.63 0.69 25.82
CA PHE A 7 23.11 -0.21 24.79
C PHE A 7 23.25 -1.64 25.29
N SER A 8 22.17 -2.41 25.24
CA SER A 8 22.23 -3.87 25.24
C SER A 8 21.46 -4.37 24.03
N ILE A 9 22.20 -4.81 23.03
CA ILE A 9 21.71 -5.63 21.93
C ILE A 9 21.50 -7.01 22.54
N GLY A 10 20.24 -7.40 22.72
CA GLY A 10 19.86 -8.77 23.00
C GLY A 10 19.27 -9.36 21.72
N LEU A 11 19.95 -10.35 21.15
CA LEU A 11 19.31 -11.35 20.30
C LEU A 11 18.10 -11.94 21.03
N PRO A 12 17.15 -12.50 20.28
CA PRO A 12 16.71 -13.84 20.60
C PRO A 12 17.10 -14.79 19.48
N ASP A 13 17.88 -15.81 19.84
CA ASP A 13 17.86 -17.11 19.19
C ASP A 13 16.41 -17.59 19.09
N SER A 14 15.83 -17.63 17.88
CA SER A 14 14.79 -18.60 17.49
C SER A 14 14.32 -18.30 16.06
N GLY A 15 14.12 -19.35 15.27
CA GLY A 15 13.60 -19.28 13.91
C GLY A 15 12.17 -18.76 13.82
N ALA A 16 12.00 -17.44 13.94
CA ALA A 16 10.82 -16.73 13.50
C ALA A 16 10.91 -16.47 11.99
N PRO A 17 9.80 -16.61 11.24
CA PRO A 17 9.85 -16.55 9.78
C PRO A 17 10.24 -15.15 9.31
N VAL A 18 11.21 -15.11 8.39
CA VAL A 18 11.68 -13.94 7.61
C VAL A 18 10.53 -13.10 7.01
N ILE A 19 9.31 -13.65 6.99
CA ILE A 19 8.08 -13.03 6.49
C ILE A 19 7.55 -11.91 7.43
N GLU A 20 7.78 -11.96 8.74
CA GLU A 20 7.32 -10.91 9.68
C GLU A 20 8.26 -9.69 9.74
N GLU A 21 9.52 -9.81 9.29
CA GLU A 21 10.53 -8.75 9.35
C GLU A 21 10.50 -7.74 8.18
N PHE A 22 9.60 -7.92 7.21
CA PHE A 22 9.32 -6.90 6.18
C PHE A 22 8.59 -5.66 6.74
N ALA A 23 8.34 -5.62 8.05
CA ALA A 23 7.48 -4.68 8.76
C ALA A 23 8.22 -3.86 9.84
N GLY A 24 9.05 -2.90 9.41
CA GLY A 24 9.24 -1.63 10.15
C GLY A 24 10.46 -1.55 11.09
N GLY A 25 11.44 -0.75 10.67
CA GLY A 25 12.55 -0.27 11.48
C GLY A 25 12.69 1.23 11.29
N GLY A 26 11.71 2.00 11.80
CA GLY A 26 11.47 3.38 11.37
C GLY A 26 12.65 4.33 11.55
N TYR A 27 13.35 4.62 10.45
CA TYR A 27 14.27 5.76 10.34
C TYR A 27 13.54 7.08 10.08
N PHE A 28 12.40 7.00 9.39
CA PHE A 28 11.50 8.11 9.13
C PHE A 28 10.26 7.94 10.02
N LYS A 29 10.01 8.88 10.94
CA LYS A 29 8.76 8.90 11.71
C LYS A 29 7.61 9.08 10.72
N GLY A 30 6.85 8.01 10.50
CA GLY A 30 5.72 7.99 9.56
C GLY A 30 5.40 6.58 9.06
N SER A 31 6.39 5.67 9.01
CA SER A 31 6.20 4.30 8.53
C SER A 31 5.54 3.40 9.58
N LYS A 32 4.21 3.49 9.74
CA LYS A 32 3.45 2.37 10.30
C LYS A 32 3.54 1.21 9.30
N SER A 33 3.82 0.02 9.79
CA SER A 33 3.71 -1.20 9.00
C SER A 33 2.25 -1.36 8.56
N ASN A 34 1.94 -1.10 7.29
CA ASN A 34 0.63 -1.39 6.67
C ASN A 34 0.51 -2.90 6.37
N THR A 35 0.83 -3.76 7.33
CA THR A 35 0.53 -5.19 7.19
C THR A 35 -0.85 -5.45 7.74
N ILE A 36 -1.67 -6.21 7.01
CA ILE A 36 -3.00 -6.65 7.48
C ILE A 36 -2.88 -7.44 8.80
N LEU A 37 -1.73 -8.05 9.04
CA LEU A 37 -1.40 -8.77 10.29
C LEU A 37 -1.36 -7.85 11.52
N SER A 38 -1.11 -6.54 11.33
CA SER A 38 -1.17 -5.52 12.39
C SER A 38 -2.57 -4.92 12.58
N GLN A 39 -3.47 -5.12 11.62
CA GLN A 39 -4.86 -4.68 11.67
C GLN A 39 -5.73 -5.74 12.36
N ASP A 40 -6.86 -5.31 12.92
CA ASP A 40 -7.77 -6.18 13.65
C ASP A 40 -8.23 -7.34 12.74
N ARG A 41 -7.75 -8.57 12.99
CA ARG A 41 -8.09 -9.79 12.21
C ARG A 41 -9.60 -10.03 12.09
N SER A 42 -10.42 -9.33 12.86
CA SER A 42 -11.88 -9.39 12.85
C SER A 42 -12.53 -9.08 11.51
N ASN A 43 -11.86 -8.43 10.55
CA ASN A 43 -12.43 -8.14 9.22
C ASN A 43 -12.02 -9.09 8.09
N LEU A 44 -11.17 -10.08 8.40
CA LEU A 44 -10.86 -11.17 7.48
C LEU A 44 -11.88 -12.31 7.64
N ASN A 45 -12.16 -13.03 6.55
CA ASN A 45 -13.06 -14.18 6.59
C ASN A 45 -12.30 -15.48 6.91
N ASP A 46 -13.04 -16.58 7.09
CA ASP A 46 -12.45 -17.87 7.45
C ASP A 46 -11.44 -18.36 6.41
N TYR A 47 -11.67 -18.09 5.13
CA TYR A 47 -10.77 -18.48 4.05
C TYR A 47 -9.41 -17.78 4.12
N ALA A 48 -9.34 -16.58 4.71
CA ALA A 48 -8.07 -15.90 4.99
C ALA A 48 -7.23 -16.63 6.05
N SER A 49 -7.89 -17.34 6.98
CA SER A 49 -7.24 -18.05 8.09
C SER A 49 -6.85 -19.48 7.71
N GLU A 50 -7.39 -20.02 6.61
CA GLU A 50 -6.94 -21.28 6.02
C GLU A 50 -5.50 -21.16 5.52
N ASN A 51 -4.75 -22.26 5.51
CA ASN A 51 -3.42 -22.37 4.91
C ASN A 51 -3.44 -23.02 3.51
N ILE A 52 -4.65 -23.25 2.98
CA ILE A 52 -4.90 -23.89 1.69
C ILE A 52 -5.51 -22.85 0.74
N LEU A 53 -4.93 -22.74 -0.45
CA LEU A 53 -5.45 -21.98 -1.56
C LEU A 53 -6.21 -22.90 -2.52
N LYS A 54 -7.44 -22.53 -2.83
CA LYS A 54 -8.29 -23.23 -3.81
C LYS A 54 -7.93 -22.76 -5.22
N THR A 55 -7.59 -23.69 -6.10
CA THR A 55 -7.26 -23.40 -7.51
C THR A 55 -8.02 -24.34 -8.44
N LYS A 56 -8.09 -24.00 -9.74
CA LYS A 56 -8.64 -24.91 -10.77
C LYS A 56 -7.85 -26.22 -10.91
N TYR A 57 -6.60 -26.25 -10.42
CA TYR A 57 -5.77 -27.44 -10.40
C TYR A 57 -5.95 -28.27 -9.12
N GLY A 58 -6.70 -27.78 -8.13
CA GLY A 58 -6.91 -28.42 -6.83
C GLY A 58 -6.46 -27.55 -5.67
N ASP A 59 -6.58 -28.10 -4.47
CA ASP A 59 -6.19 -27.45 -3.22
C ASP A 59 -4.67 -27.55 -3.02
N VAL A 60 -4.03 -26.41 -2.74
CA VAL A 60 -2.56 -26.31 -2.61
C VAL A 60 -2.16 -25.45 -1.42
N GLU A 61 -0.99 -25.72 -0.85
CA GLU A 61 -0.34 -24.84 0.12
C GLU A 61 0.60 -23.87 -0.62
N VAL A 62 0.47 -22.57 -0.36
CA VAL A 62 1.39 -21.56 -0.90
C VAL A 62 2.58 -21.36 0.04
N PHE A 63 3.76 -21.17 -0.52
CA PHE A 63 4.97 -20.88 0.23
C PHE A 63 5.93 -19.98 -0.56
N LEU A 64 6.82 -19.31 0.17
CA LEU A 64 7.87 -18.47 -0.41
C LEU A 64 9.15 -19.28 -0.64
N ASP A 65 9.58 -19.41 -1.89
CA ASP A 65 10.86 -20.00 -2.27
C ASP A 65 11.89 -18.91 -2.60
N LEU A 66 12.35 -18.21 -1.56
CA LEU A 66 13.26 -17.07 -1.72
C LEU A 66 14.60 -17.50 -2.33
N TYR A 67 15.12 -18.66 -1.92
CA TYR A 67 16.46 -19.16 -2.27
C TYR A 67 16.49 -20.17 -3.43
N GLY A 68 15.33 -20.50 -4.01
CA GLY A 68 15.25 -21.47 -5.12
C GLY A 68 15.49 -22.91 -4.68
N ASP A 69 15.35 -23.21 -3.39
CA ASP A 69 15.59 -24.52 -2.80
C ASP A 69 14.30 -25.33 -2.61
N ASN A 70 13.14 -24.78 -3.02
CA ASN A 70 11.81 -25.32 -2.77
C ASN A 70 11.47 -25.41 -1.27
N ASP A 71 11.95 -24.45 -0.46
CA ASP A 71 11.69 -24.38 0.98
C ASP A 71 12.16 -25.63 1.74
N LYS A 72 13.32 -26.18 1.37
CA LYS A 72 13.96 -27.28 2.11
C LYS A 72 14.34 -26.86 3.53
N LEU A 73 14.58 -25.55 3.74
CA LEU A 73 14.85 -24.96 5.04
C LEU A 73 13.59 -24.76 5.91
N GLY A 74 12.38 -24.88 5.34
CA GLY A 74 11.10 -24.79 6.07
C GLY A 74 10.74 -23.39 6.59
N ILE A 75 11.38 -22.35 6.07
CA ILE A 75 11.23 -20.95 6.49
C ILE A 75 10.20 -20.17 5.66
N GLY A 76 9.83 -20.68 4.49
CA GLY A 76 8.92 -20.06 3.54
C GLY A 76 7.46 -20.43 3.72
N LYS A 77 7.14 -21.30 4.68
CA LYS A 77 5.80 -21.82 4.91
C LYS A 77 4.85 -20.74 5.43
N PHE A 78 3.65 -20.68 4.85
CA PHE A 78 2.59 -19.78 5.31
C PHE A 78 1.67 -20.49 6.30
N SER A 79 1.37 -19.81 7.41
CA SER A 79 0.39 -20.27 8.41
C SER A 79 -1.04 -19.93 8.02
N SER A 80 -1.25 -19.00 7.09
CA SER A 80 -2.56 -18.57 6.60
C SER A 80 -2.47 -17.86 5.25
N ASN A 81 -3.55 -17.86 4.48
CA ASN A 81 -3.68 -17.11 3.22
C ASN A 81 -3.57 -15.59 3.43
N ALA A 82 -3.87 -15.07 4.62
CA ALA A 82 -3.71 -13.67 4.97
C ALA A 82 -2.28 -13.13 4.82
N ILE A 83 -1.27 -14.02 4.78
CA ILE A 83 0.13 -13.64 4.51
C ILE A 83 0.30 -13.11 3.06
N LEU A 84 -0.56 -13.51 2.13
CA LEU A 84 -0.49 -13.12 0.71
C LEU A 84 -0.64 -11.61 0.50
N PHE A 85 -1.27 -10.88 1.42
CA PHE A 85 -1.35 -9.41 1.35
C PHE A 85 0.03 -8.74 1.41
N ASN A 86 1.02 -9.38 2.06
CA ASN A 86 2.38 -8.82 2.13
C ASN A 86 3.14 -8.92 0.80
N PHE A 87 2.59 -9.67 -0.17
CA PHE A 87 3.20 -9.86 -1.48
C PHE A 87 2.57 -8.98 -2.56
N ASP A 88 1.46 -8.29 -2.26
CA ASP A 88 0.88 -7.24 -3.12
C ASP A 88 1.70 -5.96 -2.97
N SER A 89 2.79 -5.90 -3.72
CA SER A 89 3.81 -4.86 -3.66
C SER A 89 3.37 -3.55 -4.32
N ASN A 90 2.40 -3.60 -5.22
CA ASN A 90 1.83 -2.41 -5.86
C ASN A 90 0.54 -1.91 -5.17
N GLY A 91 -0.05 -2.71 -4.27
CA GLY A 91 -1.21 -2.37 -3.47
C GLY A 91 -2.50 -2.28 -4.29
N ASP A 92 -2.61 -3.00 -5.41
CA ASP A 92 -3.80 -2.98 -6.28
C ASP A 92 -4.88 -4.00 -5.88
N GLY A 93 -4.57 -4.87 -4.90
CA GLY A 93 -5.45 -5.90 -4.41
C GLY A 93 -5.47 -7.18 -5.25
N ILE A 94 -4.58 -7.32 -6.23
CA ILE A 94 -4.38 -8.50 -7.04
C ILE A 94 -2.93 -8.95 -6.95
N LEU A 95 -2.67 -10.01 -6.19
CA LEU A 95 -1.35 -10.63 -6.16
C LEU A 95 -1.08 -11.37 -7.48
N ASN A 96 -0.19 -10.86 -8.33
CA ASN A 96 0.10 -11.39 -9.66
C ASN A 96 1.53 -11.09 -10.15
N SER A 97 1.85 -11.37 -11.43
CA SER A 97 3.19 -11.17 -12.01
C SER A 97 3.74 -9.75 -11.94
N SER A 98 2.89 -8.74 -11.75
CA SER A 98 3.29 -7.36 -11.52
C SER A 98 3.91 -7.14 -10.14
N ASP A 99 3.79 -8.10 -9.23
CA ASP A 99 4.37 -8.03 -7.89
C ASP A 99 5.79 -8.58 -7.82
N LYS A 100 6.64 -7.86 -7.08
CA LYS A 100 8.09 -8.11 -7.01
C LYS A 100 8.45 -9.55 -6.64
N LEU A 101 7.69 -10.15 -5.73
CA LEU A 101 7.96 -11.47 -5.18
C LEU A 101 7.01 -12.56 -5.68
N PHE A 102 6.10 -12.27 -6.61
CA PHE A 102 5.16 -13.28 -7.10
C PHE A 102 5.86 -14.46 -7.77
N SER A 103 6.93 -14.20 -8.52
CA SER A 103 7.77 -15.24 -9.14
C SER A 103 8.48 -16.16 -8.14
N LYS A 104 8.55 -15.75 -6.87
CA LYS A 104 9.13 -16.54 -5.77
C LYS A 104 8.07 -17.33 -5.00
N LEU A 105 6.79 -17.11 -5.26
CA LEU A 105 5.72 -17.88 -4.66
C LEU A 105 5.54 -19.19 -5.41
N LYS A 106 5.56 -20.28 -4.65
CA LYS A 106 5.34 -21.63 -5.14
C LYS A 106 4.17 -22.28 -4.43
N VAL A 107 3.66 -23.32 -5.05
CA VAL A 107 2.58 -24.14 -4.51
C VAL A 107 3.06 -25.57 -4.33
N ARG A 108 2.64 -26.20 -3.24
CA ARG A 108 2.84 -27.62 -3.00
C ARG A 108 1.50 -28.33 -2.76
N GLY A 109 1.43 -29.57 -3.21
CA GLY A 109 0.33 -30.49 -2.97
C GLY A 109 0.77 -31.90 -3.33
N TYR A 110 -0.18 -32.80 -3.61
CA TYR A 110 0.14 -34.20 -3.95
C TYR A 110 -0.33 -34.57 -5.34
N ASP A 111 0.33 -35.51 -5.99
CA ASP A 111 -0.18 -36.16 -7.20
C ASP A 111 -1.18 -37.29 -6.85
N LYS A 112 -1.73 -37.95 -7.87
CA LYS A 112 -2.69 -39.05 -7.71
C LYS A 112 -2.12 -40.28 -7.00
N ASP A 113 -0.80 -40.41 -6.97
CA ASP A 113 -0.08 -41.55 -6.38
C ASP A 113 0.40 -41.20 -4.96
N GLY A 114 0.12 -39.98 -4.47
CA GLY A 114 0.45 -39.51 -3.13
C GLY A 114 1.85 -38.89 -3.01
N ASN A 115 2.56 -38.65 -4.12
CA ASN A 115 3.87 -38.00 -4.09
C ASN A 115 3.71 -36.48 -4.02
N GLU A 116 4.60 -35.82 -3.27
CA GLU A 116 4.62 -34.36 -3.24
C GLU A 116 4.95 -33.79 -4.62
N LYS A 117 4.20 -32.75 -5.01
CA LYS A 117 4.35 -32.02 -6.26
C LYS A 117 4.47 -30.54 -5.95
N ILE A 118 5.47 -29.89 -6.52
CA ILE A 118 5.74 -28.45 -6.39
C ILE A 118 5.65 -27.79 -7.77
N ALA A 119 5.03 -26.61 -7.84
CA ALA A 119 4.97 -25.78 -9.05
C ALA A 119 5.09 -24.29 -8.69
N ASN A 120 5.31 -23.43 -9.69
CA ASN A 120 5.21 -21.99 -9.47
C ASN A 120 3.74 -21.59 -9.28
N LEU A 121 3.48 -20.57 -8.47
CA LEU A 121 2.11 -20.07 -8.29
C LEU A 121 1.52 -19.57 -9.63
N SER A 122 2.36 -18.96 -10.47
CA SER A 122 2.00 -18.51 -11.83
C SER A 122 1.51 -19.62 -12.76
N ASP A 123 1.92 -20.87 -12.51
CA ASP A 123 1.52 -22.01 -13.34
C ASP A 123 0.10 -22.47 -13.00
N VAL A 124 -0.39 -22.14 -11.81
CA VAL A 124 -1.70 -22.57 -11.30
C VAL A 124 -2.75 -21.47 -11.27
N THR A 125 -2.33 -20.20 -11.23
CA THR A 125 -3.22 -19.04 -11.30
C THR A 125 -2.53 -17.85 -11.99
N SER A 126 -3.29 -17.06 -12.75
CA SER A 126 -2.80 -15.78 -13.28
C SER A 126 -2.74 -14.67 -12.23
N GLY A 127 -3.42 -14.84 -11.09
CA GLY A 127 -3.45 -13.86 -10.01
C GLY A 127 -4.46 -14.22 -8.91
N ILE A 128 -4.29 -13.61 -7.74
CA ILE A 128 -5.15 -13.84 -6.57
C ILE A 128 -5.81 -12.52 -6.19
N ASP A 129 -7.14 -12.46 -6.31
CA ASP A 129 -7.93 -11.34 -5.77
C ASP A 129 -7.91 -11.37 -4.25
N LEU A 130 -7.18 -10.45 -3.63
CA LEU A 130 -7.00 -10.43 -2.18
C LEU A 130 -8.28 -10.05 -1.43
N THR A 131 -9.24 -9.40 -2.10
CA THR A 131 -10.53 -9.07 -1.47
C THR A 131 -11.36 -10.30 -1.13
N GLN A 132 -11.07 -11.45 -1.74
CA GLN A 132 -11.73 -12.72 -1.42
C GLN A 132 -11.45 -13.19 0.02
N PHE A 133 -10.41 -12.65 0.66
CA PHE A 133 -10.04 -12.92 2.05
C PHE A 133 -10.68 -11.93 3.03
N ILE A 134 -11.35 -10.89 2.54
CA ILE A 134 -12.01 -9.88 3.35
C ILE A 134 -13.49 -10.27 3.52
N LYS A 135 -14.08 -9.97 4.67
CA LYS A 135 -15.53 -10.14 4.88
C LYS A 135 -16.32 -9.27 3.90
N LYS A 136 -17.48 -9.75 3.45
CA LYS A 136 -18.38 -8.97 2.59
C LYS A 136 -19.05 -7.82 3.36
N ASP A 137 -19.46 -8.11 4.59
CA ASP A 137 -20.14 -7.15 5.47
C ASP A 137 -19.13 -6.58 6.46
N ILE A 138 -18.41 -5.54 6.03
CA ILE A 138 -17.45 -4.83 6.89
C ILE A 138 -18.21 -3.70 7.59
N ASP A 139 -18.15 -3.70 8.91
CA ASP A 139 -18.67 -2.61 9.72
C ASP A 139 -17.51 -1.73 10.20
N ILE A 140 -17.11 -0.76 9.38
CA ILE A 140 -16.02 0.20 9.65
C ILE A 140 -16.34 1.20 10.78
N ASN A 141 -17.51 1.05 11.42
CA ASN A 141 -17.98 1.86 12.55
C ASN A 141 -18.50 0.96 13.70
N HIS A 142 -18.04 -0.28 13.79
CA HIS A 142 -18.53 -1.24 14.79
C HIS A 142 -18.31 -0.73 16.22
N ARG A 143 -17.12 -0.22 16.56
CA ARG A 143 -16.90 0.38 17.91
C ARG A 143 -17.79 1.58 18.17
N ARG A 144 -18.12 2.37 17.13
CA ARG A 144 -19.06 3.49 17.27
C ARG A 144 -20.45 2.97 17.64
N LYS A 145 -20.94 1.92 16.96
CA LYS A 145 -22.24 1.30 17.31
C LYS A 145 -22.24 0.77 18.74
N GLN A 146 -21.16 0.15 19.18
CA GLN A 146 -21.03 -0.28 20.58
C GLN A 146 -21.16 0.88 21.59
N ILE A 147 -20.61 2.06 21.25
CA ILE A 147 -20.76 3.27 22.07
C ILE A 147 -22.20 3.79 22.01
N GLU A 148 -22.85 3.77 20.85
CA GLU A 148 -24.26 4.17 20.69
C GLU A 148 -25.20 3.24 21.48
N ASP A 149 -24.99 1.92 21.43
CA ASP A 149 -25.72 0.93 22.21
C ASP A 149 -25.48 1.09 23.72
N LEU A 150 -24.24 1.37 24.12
CA LEU A 150 -23.91 1.68 25.51
C LEU A 150 -24.65 2.94 25.97
N ASN A 151 -24.68 3.99 25.14
CA ASN A 151 -25.39 5.23 25.43
C ASN A 151 -26.90 5.02 25.59
N ALA A 152 -27.50 4.13 24.80
CA ALA A 152 -28.91 3.74 24.97
C ALA A 152 -29.13 3.09 26.35
N LYS A 153 -28.29 2.13 26.74
CA LYS A 153 -28.34 1.47 28.06
C LYS A 153 -28.07 2.43 29.22
N LEU A 154 -27.17 3.40 29.05
CA LEU A 154 -26.88 4.43 30.06
C LEU A 154 -28.09 5.37 30.23
N LYS A 155 -28.76 5.73 29.13
CA LYS A 155 -29.98 6.55 29.14
C LYS A 155 -31.08 5.91 29.96
N GLU A 156 -31.36 4.62 29.72
CA GLU A 156 -32.36 3.84 30.45
C GLU A 156 -32.08 3.80 31.96
N LYS A 157 -30.79 3.85 32.34
CA LYS A 157 -30.34 3.82 33.74
C LYS A 157 -30.19 5.22 34.36
N GLY A 158 -30.57 6.28 33.66
CA GLY A 158 -30.39 7.67 34.13
C GLY A 158 -28.93 8.07 34.33
N LYS A 159 -27.99 7.41 33.63
CA LYS A 159 -26.55 7.66 33.74
C LYS A 159 -26.06 8.60 32.64
N THR A 160 -24.96 9.29 32.93
CA THR A 160 -24.27 10.15 31.95
C THR A 160 -23.83 9.36 30.72
N GLN A 161 -24.15 9.88 29.55
CA GLN A 161 -23.81 9.29 28.25
C GLN A 161 -22.44 9.79 27.75
N ILE A 162 -21.81 9.01 26.88
CA ILE A 162 -20.63 9.42 26.14
C ILE A 162 -21.05 10.41 25.04
N ASP A 163 -20.39 11.56 24.96
CA ASP A 163 -20.63 12.55 23.91
C ASP A 163 -20.05 12.08 22.57
N ILE A 164 -20.89 11.43 21.76
CA ILE A 164 -20.51 10.88 20.46
C ILE A 164 -20.16 11.92 19.40
N SER A 165 -20.53 13.20 19.61
CA SER A 165 -20.21 14.29 18.69
C SER A 165 -18.74 14.71 18.79
N LYS A 166 -18.09 14.42 19.92
CA LYS A 166 -16.68 14.69 20.16
C LYS A 166 -15.74 13.56 19.72
N ILE A 167 -16.30 12.44 19.25
CA ILE A 167 -15.50 11.30 18.81
C ILE A 167 -14.99 11.54 17.40
N ASP A 168 -13.67 11.51 17.27
CA ASP A 168 -12.98 11.48 15.99
C ASP A 168 -13.20 10.12 15.30
N ASN A 169 -14.00 10.12 14.22
CA ASN A 169 -14.35 8.87 13.51
C ASN A 169 -13.17 8.30 12.72
N ARG A 170 -12.08 9.04 12.52
CA ARG A 170 -10.85 8.52 11.90
C ARG A 170 -10.30 7.32 12.67
N ILE A 171 -10.41 7.35 14.00
CA ILE A 171 -9.89 6.28 14.88
C ILE A 171 -10.55 4.94 14.55
N PHE A 172 -11.86 4.94 14.28
CA PHE A 172 -12.57 3.74 13.86
C PHE A 172 -12.19 3.38 12.43
N TYR A 173 -12.21 4.38 11.54
CA TYR A 173 -11.90 4.20 10.13
C TYR A 173 -10.58 3.46 9.89
N TYR A 174 -9.47 3.97 10.42
CA TYR A 174 -8.14 3.36 10.20
C TYR A 174 -7.95 2.02 10.92
N LYS A 175 -8.70 1.77 12.00
CA LYS A 175 -8.55 0.54 12.78
C LYS A 175 -9.46 -0.59 12.26
N GLU A 176 -10.59 -0.23 11.67
CA GLU A 176 -11.66 -1.16 11.31
C GLU A 176 -11.85 -1.29 9.79
N ASN A 177 -11.17 -0.48 8.96
CA ASN A 177 -11.22 -0.65 7.52
C ASN A 177 -10.03 -1.49 7.00
N PRO A 178 -10.25 -2.76 6.60
CA PRO A 178 -9.19 -3.64 6.11
C PRO A 178 -8.62 -3.18 4.75
N TYR A 179 -9.29 -2.28 4.04
CA TYR A 179 -8.81 -1.78 2.75
C TYR A 179 -7.71 -0.71 2.87
N THR A 180 -7.39 -0.26 4.08
CA THR A 180 -6.34 0.73 4.33
C THR A 180 -4.92 0.20 4.11
N VAL A 181 -4.75 -1.11 3.90
CA VAL A 181 -3.45 -1.69 3.51
C VAL A 181 -3.11 -1.49 2.03
N PHE A 182 -4.12 -1.24 1.19
CA PHE A 182 -3.93 -1.07 -0.24
C PHE A 182 -3.48 0.33 -0.60
N ALA A 183 -2.92 0.48 -1.79
CA ALA A 183 -2.46 1.77 -2.29
C ALA A 183 -3.63 2.76 -2.39
N PRO A 184 -3.39 4.06 -2.10
CA PRO A 184 -4.44 5.07 -2.19
C PRO A 184 -5.07 5.15 -3.59
N GLU A 185 -4.28 4.99 -4.64
CA GLU A 185 -4.74 4.98 -6.03
C GLU A 185 -5.81 3.91 -6.28
N SER A 186 -5.76 2.80 -5.54
CA SER A 186 -6.67 1.66 -5.66
C SER A 186 -7.96 1.81 -4.85
N ARG A 187 -8.09 2.88 -4.05
CA ARG A 187 -9.21 3.04 -3.08
C ARG A 187 -9.80 4.45 -3.01
N TYR A 188 -9.13 5.47 -3.55
CA TYR A 188 -9.58 6.87 -3.53
C TYR A 188 -10.23 7.30 -4.84
N LYS A 189 -11.17 8.24 -4.74
CA LYS A 189 -11.75 8.96 -5.89
C LYS A 189 -11.57 10.45 -5.73
N LYS A 190 -11.46 11.17 -6.85
CA LYS A 190 -11.44 12.63 -6.84
C LYS A 190 -12.71 13.16 -6.16
N ALA A 191 -12.53 14.05 -5.20
CA ALA A 191 -13.63 14.66 -4.49
C ALA A 191 -14.42 15.60 -5.41
N GLU A 192 -15.74 15.55 -5.32
CA GLU A 192 -16.63 16.40 -6.13
C GLU A 192 -16.57 17.86 -5.68
N THR A 193 -16.65 18.78 -6.64
CA THR A 193 -16.54 20.23 -6.37
C THR A 193 -17.59 20.71 -5.38
N ASP A 194 -18.83 20.23 -5.50
CA ASP A 194 -19.91 20.58 -4.57
C ASP A 194 -19.67 20.01 -3.17
N SER A 195 -19.11 18.80 -3.08
CA SER A 195 -18.73 18.19 -1.80
C SER A 195 -17.62 18.97 -1.10
N ILE A 196 -16.61 19.41 -1.84
CA ILE A 196 -15.54 20.29 -1.33
C ILE A 196 -16.16 21.59 -0.81
N LYS A 197 -16.95 22.27 -1.64
CA LYS A 197 -17.57 23.56 -1.26
C LYS A 197 -18.43 23.43 0.00
N ASN A 198 -19.31 22.43 0.06
CA ASN A 198 -20.17 22.20 1.21
C ASN A 198 -19.38 21.92 2.49
N PHE A 199 -18.22 21.27 2.39
CA PHE A 199 -17.34 21.06 3.55
C PHE A 199 -16.75 22.37 4.07
N PHE A 200 -16.24 23.23 3.19
CA PHE A 200 -15.72 24.54 3.61
C PHE A 200 -16.82 25.47 4.13
N ASP A 201 -17.98 25.52 3.48
CA ASP A 201 -19.14 26.32 3.93
C ASP A 201 -19.61 25.90 5.34
N ALA A 202 -19.44 24.62 5.71
CA ALA A 202 -19.86 24.10 7.01
C ALA A 202 -18.83 24.29 8.14
N TYR A 203 -17.53 24.30 7.82
CA TYR A 203 -16.47 24.17 8.82
C TYR A 203 -15.40 25.26 8.80
N ALA A 204 -15.37 26.11 7.77
CA ALA A 204 -14.39 27.19 7.71
C ALA A 204 -14.69 28.26 8.76
N ASP A 205 -13.63 28.77 9.39
CA ASP A 205 -13.71 29.94 10.26
C ASP A 205 -13.87 31.24 9.44
N LYS A 206 -13.96 32.37 10.15
CA LYS A 206 -14.07 33.70 9.56
C LYS A 206 -12.92 34.07 8.59
N ASP A 207 -11.77 33.42 8.73
CA ASP A 207 -10.57 33.66 7.93
C ASP A 207 -10.45 32.64 6.76
N GLY A 208 -11.44 31.74 6.64
CA GLY A 208 -11.59 30.75 5.58
C GLY A 208 -10.87 29.43 5.87
N TRP A 209 -10.35 29.22 7.09
CA TRP A 209 -9.61 28.02 7.45
C TRP A 209 -10.50 26.98 8.13
N VAL A 210 -10.34 25.72 7.74
CA VAL A 210 -10.89 24.57 8.45
C VAL A 210 -9.79 23.96 9.32
N ASP A 211 -9.98 23.94 10.65
CA ASP A 211 -9.04 23.31 11.59
C ASP A 211 -9.28 21.78 11.67
N LEU A 212 -8.32 21.02 11.18
CA LEU A 212 -8.32 19.54 11.11
C LEU A 212 -7.81 18.88 12.41
N ARG A 213 -7.54 19.66 13.44
CA ARG A 213 -7.29 19.15 14.80
C ARG A 213 -8.58 19.07 15.61
N ASN A 214 -9.64 19.72 15.15
CA ASN A 214 -10.95 19.68 15.79
C ASN A 214 -11.72 18.41 15.39
N ASN A 215 -12.19 17.63 16.36
CA ASN A 215 -12.88 16.36 16.09
C ASN A 215 -14.22 16.52 15.35
N ASN A 216 -14.81 17.71 15.35
CA ASN A 216 -16.14 17.94 14.75
C ASN A 216 -16.17 17.80 13.21
N VAL A 217 -15.03 17.99 12.54
CA VAL A 217 -14.92 17.88 11.07
C VAL A 217 -14.85 16.43 10.59
N PHE A 218 -14.44 15.51 11.48
CA PHE A 218 -14.32 14.07 11.21
C PHE A 218 -15.49 13.29 11.83
N ASN A 219 -16.70 13.64 11.39
CA ASN A 219 -17.90 12.93 11.78
C ASN A 219 -18.18 11.73 10.84
N LYS A 220 -19.12 10.86 11.23
CA LYS A 220 -19.47 9.64 10.46
C LYS A 220 -19.87 9.88 8.99
N ASN A 221 -20.32 11.09 8.66
CA ASN A 221 -20.77 11.45 7.31
C ASN A 221 -19.71 12.27 6.55
N SER A 222 -18.57 12.56 7.16
CA SER A 222 -17.53 13.37 6.54
C SER A 222 -16.83 12.59 5.42
N LEU A 223 -16.88 13.14 4.21
CA LEU A 223 -16.13 12.65 3.04
C LEU A 223 -14.61 12.79 3.23
N PHE A 224 -14.18 13.61 4.20
CA PHE A 224 -12.78 13.88 4.50
C PHE A 224 -12.32 13.19 5.78
N ASN A 225 -13.02 12.14 6.25
CA ASN A 225 -12.49 11.24 7.28
C ASN A 225 -11.12 10.67 6.89
N ASN A 226 -10.90 10.49 5.59
CA ASN A 226 -9.57 10.31 5.05
C ASN A 226 -9.53 10.93 3.65
N PHE A 227 -8.44 11.61 3.33
CA PHE A 227 -8.25 12.25 2.02
C PHE A 227 -6.80 12.13 1.57
N ALA A 228 -6.56 12.39 0.30
CA ALA A 228 -5.24 12.39 -0.28
C ALA A 228 -5.12 13.52 -1.31
N TYR A 229 -3.89 13.85 -1.68
CA TYR A 229 -3.59 14.83 -2.71
C TYR A 229 -2.46 14.33 -3.60
N ALA A 230 -2.44 14.73 -4.87
CA ALA A 230 -1.39 14.33 -5.78
C ALA A 230 -0.08 15.05 -5.44
N LYS A 231 1.02 14.30 -5.41
CA LYS A 231 2.36 14.79 -5.11
C LYS A 231 3.37 14.08 -6.02
N ALA A 232 4.39 14.80 -6.49
CA ALA A 232 5.47 14.20 -7.27
C ALA A 232 6.56 13.60 -6.37
N GLY A 233 7.05 12.41 -6.69
CA GLY A 233 8.20 11.78 -6.04
C GLY A 233 9.53 12.14 -6.70
N PHE A 234 10.61 11.48 -6.25
CA PHE A 234 11.93 11.57 -6.92
C PHE A 234 11.97 10.87 -8.29
N ASP A 235 11.00 10.02 -8.59
CA ASP A 235 10.74 9.44 -9.91
C ASP A 235 10.13 10.46 -10.89
N GLY A 236 9.63 11.60 -10.40
CA GLY A 236 8.93 12.61 -11.18
C GLY A 236 7.45 12.29 -11.41
N ASN A 237 6.99 11.09 -11.02
CA ASN A 237 5.61 10.65 -11.23
C ASN A 237 4.71 11.17 -10.09
N LEU A 238 3.47 11.49 -10.45
CA LEU A 238 2.45 11.86 -9.49
C LEU A 238 1.89 10.60 -8.82
N LYS A 239 1.89 10.60 -7.48
CA LYS A 239 1.20 9.61 -6.64
C LYS A 239 0.39 10.32 -5.58
N LEU A 240 -0.64 9.65 -5.07
CA LEU A 240 -1.42 10.16 -3.95
C LEU A 240 -0.60 10.11 -2.66
N SER A 241 -0.51 11.26 -1.98
CA SER A 241 -0.03 11.37 -0.61
C SER A 241 -1.24 11.38 0.31
N GLU A 242 -1.40 10.35 1.12
CA GLU A 242 -2.48 10.30 2.09
C GLU A 242 -2.29 11.35 3.18
N PHE A 243 -3.42 11.90 3.60
CA PHE A 243 -3.48 12.69 4.81
C PHE A 243 -3.09 11.84 6.02
N ASN A 244 -2.02 12.25 6.69
CA ASN A 244 -1.65 11.73 8.01
C ASN A 244 -2.19 12.70 9.07
N PRO A 245 -3.24 12.34 9.82
CA PRO A 245 -3.74 13.19 10.89
C PRO A 245 -2.82 13.20 12.10
N ILE A 246 -2.77 14.35 12.77
CA ILE A 246 -2.24 14.45 14.12
C ILE A 246 -3.21 13.78 15.09
N ILE A 247 -2.81 12.64 15.62
CA ILE A 247 -3.54 11.96 16.70
C ILE A 247 -3.08 12.48 18.09
N SER A 248 -1.97 13.25 18.17
CA SER A 248 -1.47 13.85 19.41
C SER A 248 -1.06 15.32 19.25
N SER A 249 -1.66 16.22 20.03
CA SER A 249 -1.52 17.68 19.95
C SER A 249 -0.15 18.28 20.32
N LYS A 250 0.95 17.52 20.21
CA LYS A 250 2.29 18.07 20.49
C LYS A 250 2.66 19.04 19.38
N LYS A 251 2.66 20.32 19.70
CA LYS A 251 3.21 21.37 18.84
C LYS A 251 4.69 21.05 18.59
N THR A 252 5.11 21.13 17.34
CA THR A 252 6.51 21.21 16.95
C THR A 252 7.15 22.44 17.62
N SER A 253 8.45 22.36 17.91
CA SER A 253 9.20 23.53 18.42
C SER A 253 9.12 24.66 17.40
N ASP A 254 9.09 25.92 17.85
CA ASP A 254 9.05 27.07 16.96
C ASP A 254 10.31 27.16 16.06
N ASP A 255 11.42 26.52 16.46
CA ASP A 255 12.68 26.43 15.70
C ASP A 255 12.74 25.19 14.77
N PHE A 256 11.64 24.44 14.62
CA PHE A 256 11.62 23.25 13.76
C PHE A 256 11.73 23.62 12.27
N SER A 257 12.65 22.98 11.57
CA SER A 257 12.80 23.07 10.11
C SER A 257 12.53 21.71 9.49
N TYR A 258 11.50 21.64 8.66
CA TYR A 258 11.05 20.40 8.02
C TYR A 258 12.09 19.84 7.06
N GLU A 259 12.65 20.71 6.22
CA GLU A 259 13.68 20.37 5.25
C GLU A 259 14.95 19.84 5.92
N ASN A 260 15.38 20.44 7.04
CA ASN A 260 16.55 19.98 7.78
C ASN A 260 16.25 18.65 8.46
N TYR A 261 15.05 18.49 9.04
CA TYR A 261 14.62 17.21 9.61
C TYR A 261 14.64 16.07 8.58
N GLN A 262 14.06 16.29 7.40
CA GLN A 262 14.03 15.29 6.32
C GLN A 262 15.45 14.99 5.81
N ARG A 263 16.27 16.02 5.60
CA ARG A 263 17.67 15.88 5.19
C ARG A 263 18.46 15.06 6.20
N ASP A 264 18.43 15.44 7.48
CA ASP A 264 19.26 14.82 8.51
C ASP A 264 18.81 13.37 8.76
N SER A 265 17.51 13.10 8.68
CA SER A 265 16.94 11.74 8.73
C SER A 265 17.44 10.89 7.55
N PHE A 266 17.39 11.43 6.32
CA PHE A 266 17.89 10.73 5.15
C PHE A 266 19.40 10.49 5.21
N MET A 267 20.19 11.49 5.61
CA MET A 267 21.64 11.34 5.74
C MET A 267 22.03 10.33 6.81
N LYS A 268 21.21 10.19 7.87
CA LYS A 268 21.37 9.12 8.85
C LYS A 268 21.07 7.76 8.24
N PHE A 269 19.92 7.62 7.56
CA PHE A 269 19.54 6.40 6.84
C PHE A 269 20.65 5.95 5.88
N TYR A 270 21.19 6.87 5.08
CA TYR A 270 22.26 6.62 4.12
C TYR A 270 23.49 5.98 4.80
N ARG A 271 24.01 6.61 5.87
CA ARG A 271 25.18 6.11 6.61
C ARG A 271 24.92 4.76 7.29
N ASP A 272 23.72 4.59 7.83
CA ASP A 272 23.35 3.34 8.49
C ASP A 272 23.23 2.19 7.49
N TYR A 273 22.72 2.46 6.28
CA TYR A 273 22.65 1.46 5.20
C TYR A 273 24.06 1.05 4.75
N GLU A 274 24.98 2.01 4.56
CA GLU A 274 26.38 1.70 4.22
C GLU A 274 27.07 0.85 5.30
N LYS A 275 26.81 1.18 6.57
CA LYS A 275 27.33 0.42 7.71
C LYS A 275 26.80 -1.02 7.73
N GLU A 276 25.49 -1.19 7.56
CA GLU A 276 24.84 -2.50 7.53
C GLU A 276 25.32 -3.32 6.33
N SER A 277 25.38 -2.71 5.14
CA SER A 277 25.89 -3.37 3.94
C SER A 277 27.33 -3.85 4.11
N THR A 278 28.17 -3.07 4.80
CA THR A 278 29.55 -3.45 5.10
C THR A 278 29.62 -4.59 6.12
N ALA A 279 28.75 -4.59 7.13
CA ALA A 279 28.68 -5.67 8.12
C ALA A 279 28.22 -6.97 7.47
N HIS A 280 27.13 -6.95 6.71
CA HIS A 280 26.61 -8.11 5.98
C HIS A 280 27.65 -8.70 5.01
N ALA A 281 28.39 -7.85 4.29
CA ALA A 281 29.46 -8.31 3.41
C ALA A 281 30.56 -9.09 4.17
N LYS A 282 30.93 -8.65 5.38
CA LYS A 282 31.91 -9.36 6.22
C LYS A 282 31.36 -10.69 6.74
N ASP A 283 30.08 -10.74 7.10
CA ASP A 283 29.43 -11.98 7.54
C ASP A 283 29.38 -13.00 6.41
N VAL A 284 29.04 -12.55 5.19
CA VAL A 284 29.08 -13.39 3.97
C VAL A 284 30.51 -13.88 3.69
N GLU A 285 31.52 -13.02 3.80
CA GLU A 285 32.93 -13.41 3.62
C GLU A 285 33.34 -14.49 4.64
N TRP A 286 33.00 -14.28 5.92
CA TRP A 286 33.30 -15.22 7.00
C TRP A 286 32.59 -16.57 6.81
N LEU A 287 31.28 -16.56 6.49
CA LEU A 287 30.52 -17.78 6.19
C LEU A 287 31.09 -18.52 4.99
N SER A 288 31.43 -17.78 3.93
CA SER A 288 32.00 -18.35 2.70
C SER A 288 33.34 -19.03 2.96
N LYS A 289 34.18 -18.44 3.81
CA LYS A 289 35.43 -19.04 4.25
C LYS A 289 35.20 -20.34 5.02
N ASN A 290 34.29 -20.35 5.99
CA ASN A 290 33.98 -21.54 6.78
C ASN A 290 33.42 -22.68 5.90
N LEU A 291 32.51 -22.38 4.97
CA LEU A 291 31.95 -23.40 4.06
C LEU A 291 33.05 -24.13 3.27
N LYS A 292 34.08 -23.40 2.84
CA LYS A 292 35.25 -23.97 2.16
C LYS A 292 36.16 -24.74 3.11
N GLU A 293 36.48 -24.18 4.28
CA GLU A 293 37.37 -24.80 5.26
C GLU A 293 36.82 -26.12 5.81
N TYR A 294 35.50 -26.23 5.97
CA TYR A 294 34.83 -27.45 6.43
C TYR A 294 34.45 -28.43 5.31
N ASN A 295 34.88 -28.19 4.06
CA ASN A 295 34.56 -29.03 2.89
C ASN A 295 33.06 -29.37 2.78
N VAL A 296 32.20 -28.36 2.98
CA VAL A 296 30.74 -28.57 2.87
C VAL A 296 30.39 -28.94 1.43
N GLU A 297 29.59 -29.99 1.27
CA GLU A 297 29.09 -30.40 -0.04
C GLU A 297 28.31 -29.24 -0.70
N ASN A 298 28.59 -28.94 -1.97
CA ASN A 298 28.04 -27.79 -2.71
C ASN A 298 28.38 -26.40 -2.13
N ALA A 299 29.51 -26.25 -1.41
CA ALA A 299 29.96 -24.97 -0.86
C ALA A 299 29.94 -23.81 -1.87
N ASP A 300 30.41 -24.02 -3.10
CA ASP A 300 30.45 -22.97 -4.13
C ASP A 300 29.04 -22.48 -4.53
N GLU A 301 28.04 -23.38 -4.55
CA GLU A 301 26.64 -23.02 -4.80
C GLU A 301 26.08 -22.17 -3.65
N TYR A 302 26.33 -22.57 -2.40
CA TYR A 302 25.90 -21.81 -1.23
C TYR A 302 26.56 -20.43 -1.17
N ILE A 303 27.85 -20.34 -1.47
CA ILE A 303 28.59 -19.07 -1.54
C ILE A 303 28.01 -18.16 -2.61
N SER A 304 27.70 -18.70 -3.80
CA SER A 304 27.05 -17.93 -4.86
C SER A 304 25.72 -17.34 -4.40
N ARG A 305 24.91 -18.10 -3.66
CA ARG A 305 23.65 -17.63 -3.08
C ARG A 305 23.86 -16.59 -1.98
N LEU A 306 24.83 -16.79 -1.08
CA LEU A 306 25.15 -15.85 0.01
C LEU A 306 25.63 -14.49 -0.53
N ASN A 307 26.47 -14.49 -1.57
CA ASN A 307 26.94 -13.26 -2.21
C ASN A 307 25.80 -12.42 -2.83
N GLY A 308 24.71 -13.06 -3.23
CA GLY A 308 23.50 -12.39 -3.72
C GLY A 308 22.47 -12.07 -2.63
N SER A 309 22.74 -12.44 -1.37
CA SER A 309 21.80 -12.28 -0.26
C SER A 309 21.87 -10.88 0.37
N LYS A 310 20.82 -10.52 1.11
CA LYS A 310 20.75 -9.31 1.94
C LYS A 310 20.36 -9.72 3.36
N SER A 311 20.83 -8.97 4.36
CA SER A 311 20.31 -9.13 5.73
C SER A 311 18.84 -8.72 5.77
N SER A 312 18.07 -9.25 6.73
CA SER A 312 16.68 -8.83 6.92
C SER A 312 16.58 -7.34 7.25
N TYR A 313 17.59 -6.79 7.95
CA TYR A 313 17.67 -5.37 8.24
C TYR A 313 17.85 -4.52 6.97
N MET A 314 18.74 -4.93 6.05
CA MET A 314 18.86 -4.25 4.75
C MET A 314 17.54 -4.26 4.01
N ILE A 315 16.87 -5.41 3.91
CA ILE A 315 15.57 -5.52 3.23
C ILE A 315 14.54 -4.55 3.83
N ALA A 316 14.47 -4.45 5.16
CA ALA A 316 13.59 -3.50 5.84
C ALA A 316 13.95 -2.04 5.49
N MET A 317 15.24 -1.69 5.50
CA MET A 317 15.71 -0.37 5.10
C MET A 317 15.37 -0.03 3.65
N GLU A 318 15.55 -0.96 2.72
CA GLU A 318 15.23 -0.78 1.30
C GLU A 318 13.73 -0.50 1.08
N ASN A 319 12.86 -1.21 1.82
CA ASN A 319 11.42 -0.98 1.80
C ASN A 319 11.06 0.41 2.37
N GLU A 320 11.75 0.86 3.42
CA GLU A 320 11.55 2.21 3.96
C GLU A 320 12.00 3.29 2.99
N PHE A 321 13.13 3.10 2.31
CA PHE A 321 13.59 3.99 1.26
C PHE A 321 12.56 4.12 0.14
N GLN A 322 12.01 2.98 -0.33
CA GLN A 322 10.98 2.99 -1.37
C GLN A 322 9.73 3.75 -0.92
N LYS A 323 9.26 3.53 0.31
CA LYS A 323 8.10 4.26 0.87
C LYS A 323 8.37 5.76 1.02
N ALA A 324 9.58 6.13 1.43
CA ALA A 324 9.95 7.51 1.68
C ALA A 324 10.24 8.31 0.40
N THR A 325 10.82 7.68 -0.62
CA THR A 325 11.33 8.36 -1.83
C THR A 325 10.52 8.06 -3.08
N ARG A 326 9.73 6.97 -3.05
CA ARG A 326 8.98 6.38 -4.18
C ARG A 326 9.86 5.80 -5.29
N LEU A 327 11.17 5.75 -5.08
CA LEU A 327 12.12 5.09 -5.98
C LEU A 327 12.33 3.65 -5.54
N GLU A 328 12.43 2.75 -6.51
CA GLU A 328 13.01 1.42 -6.28
C GLU A 328 14.38 1.54 -5.62
N PHE A 329 14.67 0.65 -4.67
CA PHE A 329 15.95 0.72 -3.99
C PHE A 329 17.08 0.28 -4.92
N SER A 330 18.07 1.15 -5.11
CA SER A 330 19.36 0.82 -5.72
C SER A 330 20.42 1.78 -5.19
N PRO A 331 21.72 1.41 -5.22
CA PRO A 331 22.80 2.33 -4.87
C PRO A 331 22.75 3.65 -5.65
N GLU A 332 22.38 3.59 -6.94
CA GLU A 332 22.23 4.78 -7.79
C GLU A 332 21.09 5.68 -7.32
N ASN A 333 19.94 5.09 -6.97
CA ASN A 333 18.80 5.85 -6.44
C ASN A 333 19.07 6.40 -5.04
N LEU A 334 19.79 5.65 -4.19
CA LEU A 334 20.24 6.11 -2.88
C LEU A 334 21.13 7.35 -3.01
N GLU A 335 22.12 7.30 -3.90
CA GLU A 335 23.02 8.43 -4.18
C GLU A 335 22.30 9.60 -4.87
N LYS A 336 21.33 9.32 -5.75
CA LYS A 336 20.47 10.35 -6.38
C LYS A 336 19.75 11.19 -5.33
N VAL A 337 19.15 10.56 -4.32
CA VAL A 337 18.44 11.27 -3.25
C VAL A 337 19.42 12.05 -2.36
N LYS A 338 20.59 11.47 -2.04
CA LYS A 338 21.66 12.17 -1.32
C LYS A 338 22.08 13.46 -2.01
N ARG A 339 22.39 13.39 -3.31
CA ARG A 339 22.78 14.57 -4.11
C ARG A 339 21.67 15.61 -4.22
N ALA A 340 20.41 15.18 -4.30
CA ALA A 340 19.28 16.09 -4.34
C ALA A 340 19.17 16.90 -3.04
N PHE A 341 19.38 16.27 -1.88
CA PHE A 341 19.44 16.96 -0.59
C PHE A 341 20.64 17.89 -0.46
N GLU A 342 21.82 17.50 -0.96
CA GLU A 342 23.01 18.35 -0.98
C GLU A 342 22.83 19.59 -1.88
N ALA A 343 22.12 19.45 -3.00
CA ALA A 343 21.89 20.53 -3.95
C ALA A 343 20.76 21.49 -3.53
N ASN A 344 19.62 20.96 -3.07
CA ASN A 344 18.48 21.77 -2.65
C ASN A 344 17.60 21.02 -1.63
N PRO A 345 17.87 21.19 -0.32
CA PRO A 345 17.11 20.52 0.74
C PRO A 345 15.60 20.76 0.67
N ASN A 346 15.16 21.98 0.33
CA ASN A 346 13.74 22.32 0.24
C ASN A 346 13.03 21.51 -0.85
N LYS A 347 13.61 21.48 -2.06
CA LYS A 347 13.04 20.74 -3.18
C LYS A 347 13.06 19.24 -2.93
N ALA A 348 14.15 18.71 -2.36
CA ALA A 348 14.27 17.30 -2.02
C ALA A 348 13.26 16.87 -0.94
N ALA A 349 13.10 17.67 0.12
CA ALA A 349 12.12 17.40 1.17
C ALA A 349 10.67 17.39 0.63
N LEU A 350 10.36 18.24 -0.36
CA LEU A 350 9.05 18.23 -1.04
C LEU A 350 8.83 17.01 -1.93
N MET A 351 9.86 16.25 -2.31
CA MET A 351 9.74 15.01 -3.09
C MET A 351 9.66 13.74 -2.23
N MET A 352 10.04 13.84 -0.95
CA MET A 352 9.88 12.77 0.04
C MET A 352 8.39 12.57 0.39
N SER A 353 8.01 11.41 0.90
CA SER A 353 6.72 11.24 1.58
C SER A 353 6.61 12.15 2.80
N ASP A 354 5.41 12.68 3.04
CA ASP A 354 5.19 13.66 4.11
C ASP A 354 5.31 13.01 5.49
N SER A 355 6.26 13.49 6.30
CA SER A 355 6.48 13.06 7.69
C SER A 355 5.76 13.93 8.72
N ASP A 356 5.18 15.04 8.26
CA ASP A 356 4.39 16.02 8.99
C ASP A 356 2.91 15.84 8.63
N SER A 357 2.04 16.34 9.50
CA SER A 357 0.60 16.11 9.39
C SER A 357 -0.11 17.39 8.95
N VAL A 358 -1.13 17.26 8.11
CA VAL A 358 -1.98 18.42 7.77
C VAL A 358 -2.84 18.78 8.99
N ILE A 359 -2.85 20.05 9.38
CA ILE A 359 -3.59 20.55 10.54
C ILE A 359 -4.68 21.53 10.18
N ALA A 360 -4.62 22.13 9.00
CA ALA A 360 -5.69 22.99 8.51
C ALA A 360 -5.72 22.99 6.99
N MET A 361 -6.86 23.36 6.43
CA MET A 361 -7.00 23.58 4.99
C MET A 361 -7.85 24.80 4.71
N LYS A 362 -7.62 25.46 3.57
CA LYS A 362 -8.37 26.64 3.12
C LYS A 362 -8.70 26.53 1.64
N LEU A 363 -9.94 26.79 1.27
CA LEU A 363 -10.37 26.90 -0.12
C LEU A 363 -10.06 28.32 -0.62
N ASN A 364 -9.31 28.40 -1.72
CA ASN A 364 -8.91 29.66 -2.33
C ASN A 364 -9.93 30.10 -3.39
N ASP A 365 -9.97 31.39 -3.72
CA ASP A 365 -10.90 31.96 -4.71
C ASP A 365 -10.74 31.36 -6.12
N ASN A 366 -9.53 30.92 -6.45
CA ASN A 366 -9.24 30.23 -7.72
C ASN A 366 -9.73 28.77 -7.75
N GLY A 367 -10.23 28.25 -6.63
CA GLY A 367 -10.73 26.88 -6.47
C GLY A 367 -9.67 25.86 -6.02
N SER A 368 -8.41 26.26 -5.82
CA SER A 368 -7.39 25.41 -5.20
C SER A 368 -7.58 25.34 -3.69
N ILE A 369 -6.90 24.40 -3.05
CA ILE A 369 -6.90 24.22 -1.60
C ILE A 369 -5.48 24.42 -1.07
N THR A 370 -5.31 25.33 -0.11
CA THR A 370 -4.08 25.42 0.67
C THR A 370 -4.15 24.45 1.84
N LEU A 371 -3.17 23.56 1.95
CA LEU A 371 -2.98 22.64 3.07
C LEU A 371 -1.87 23.17 3.98
N LYS A 372 -2.14 23.29 5.27
CA LYS A 372 -1.19 23.73 6.30
C LYS A 372 -0.78 22.54 7.16
N PHE A 373 0.52 22.34 7.32
CA PHE A 373 1.11 21.25 8.10
C PHE A 373 1.50 21.72 9.52
N ASP A 374 1.64 20.79 10.47
CA ASP A 374 2.17 21.09 11.81
C ASP A 374 3.63 21.51 11.83
N SER A 375 4.38 21.20 10.78
CA SER A 375 5.69 21.78 10.55
C SER A 375 5.65 23.30 10.27
N GLY A 376 4.47 23.87 10.04
CA GLY A 376 4.28 25.25 9.59
C GLY A 376 4.34 25.42 8.07
N ARG A 377 4.69 24.37 7.33
CA ARG A 377 4.67 24.35 5.86
C ARG A 377 3.25 24.54 5.33
N GLU A 378 3.12 25.23 4.22
CA GLU A 378 1.88 25.33 3.45
C GLU A 378 2.13 24.90 2.01
N ILE A 379 1.22 24.11 1.44
CA ILE A 379 1.24 23.73 0.03
C ILE A 379 -0.12 24.00 -0.60
N GLU A 380 -0.12 24.41 -1.86
CA GLU A 380 -1.35 24.57 -2.64
C GLU A 380 -1.57 23.32 -3.50
N VAL A 381 -2.78 22.77 -3.46
CA VAL A 381 -3.20 21.61 -4.27
C VAL A 381 -4.46 21.95 -5.06
N THR A 382 -4.57 21.45 -6.28
CA THR A 382 -5.73 21.70 -7.16
C THR A 382 -6.84 20.68 -7.00
N GLU A 383 -6.52 19.52 -6.41
CA GLU A 383 -7.42 18.38 -6.31
C GLU A 383 -7.23 17.69 -4.95
N LEU A 384 -8.35 17.32 -4.34
CA LEU A 384 -8.39 16.38 -3.22
C LEU A 384 -9.06 15.10 -3.69
N TYR A 385 -8.63 14.00 -3.10
CA TYR A 385 -9.18 12.68 -3.32
C TYR A 385 -9.74 12.19 -1.99
N SER A 386 -10.96 11.68 -1.99
CA SER A 386 -11.60 11.08 -0.82
C SER A 386 -11.51 9.56 -0.90
N ASP A 387 -11.22 8.96 0.24
CA ASP A 387 -11.18 7.52 0.38
C ASP A 387 -12.59 6.93 0.24
N THR A 388 -12.77 5.91 -0.61
CA THR A 388 -14.09 5.31 -0.83
C THR A 388 -14.46 4.24 0.20
N GLY A 389 -13.52 3.87 1.07
CA GLY A 389 -13.71 2.81 2.06
C GLY A 389 -13.55 1.39 1.52
N LYS A 390 -13.27 1.22 0.22
CA LYS A 390 -13.08 -0.08 -0.46
C LYS A 390 -12.16 0.05 -1.67
N LEU A 391 -11.74 -1.07 -2.25
CA LEU A 391 -11.07 -1.05 -3.54
C LEU A 391 -12.01 -0.56 -4.66
N LEU A 392 -11.43 0.17 -5.61
CA LEU A 392 -12.10 0.58 -6.83
C LEU A 392 -12.25 -0.61 -7.79
N GLY A 393 -13.32 -0.59 -8.58
CA GLY A 393 -13.70 -1.67 -9.49
C GLY A 393 -14.99 -2.36 -9.06
N ASP A 394 -15.16 -3.61 -9.50
CA ASP A 394 -16.34 -4.44 -9.25
C ASP A 394 -15.98 -5.92 -9.11
N LYS A 395 -16.95 -6.82 -9.28
CA LYS A 395 -16.75 -8.29 -9.15
C LYS A 395 -15.93 -8.92 -10.27
N THR A 396 -15.66 -8.18 -11.35
CA THR A 396 -15.02 -8.67 -12.58
C THR A 396 -13.72 -7.93 -12.88
N ARG A 397 -13.44 -6.81 -12.21
CA ARG A 397 -12.26 -5.98 -12.45
C ARG A 397 -11.85 -5.17 -11.22
N ARG A 398 -10.58 -4.83 -11.14
CA ARG A 398 -10.03 -3.80 -10.25
C ARG A 398 -9.68 -2.57 -11.05
N ALA A 399 -9.76 -1.42 -10.40
CA ALA A 399 -9.33 -0.15 -10.96
C ALA A 399 -8.33 0.50 -10.02
N SER A 400 -7.35 1.22 -10.57
CA SER A 400 -6.51 2.14 -9.80
C SER A 400 -6.35 3.44 -10.56
N LEU A 401 -6.37 4.56 -9.84
CA LEU A 401 -6.22 5.89 -10.42
C LEU A 401 -4.86 6.01 -11.12
N ASN A 402 -4.87 6.34 -12.41
CA ASN A 402 -3.64 6.53 -13.17
C ASN A 402 -3.27 8.02 -13.22
N LEU A 403 -2.53 8.47 -12.20
CA LEU A 403 -2.07 9.86 -12.11
C LEU A 403 -0.97 10.20 -13.12
N GLU A 404 -0.23 9.22 -13.63
CA GLU A 404 0.83 9.45 -14.63
C GLU A 404 0.26 10.05 -15.92
N THR A 405 -0.95 9.64 -16.30
CA THR A 405 -1.66 10.21 -17.45
C THR A 405 -1.90 11.73 -17.34
N LYS A 406 -1.89 12.28 -16.11
CA LYS A 406 -1.98 13.74 -15.91
C LYS A 406 -0.67 14.45 -16.25
N ALA A 407 0.47 13.79 -16.24
CA ALA A 407 1.74 14.38 -16.69
C ALA A 407 1.97 14.20 -18.20
N MET A 408 1.34 13.21 -18.83
CA MET A 408 1.52 12.89 -20.24
C MET A 408 1.11 14.03 -21.20
N SER A 409 1.89 14.17 -22.27
CA SER A 409 1.59 14.94 -23.47
C SER A 409 0.53 14.24 -24.33
N ASP A 410 -0.06 14.96 -25.29
CA ASP A 410 -1.05 14.38 -26.22
C ASP A 410 -0.45 13.24 -27.07
N ILE A 411 0.86 13.27 -27.35
CA ILE A 411 1.55 12.20 -28.09
C ILE A 411 1.66 10.94 -27.22
N GLU A 412 2.05 11.10 -25.96
CA GLU A 412 2.14 9.98 -24.99
C GLU A 412 0.75 9.38 -24.74
N LEU A 413 -0.28 10.22 -24.56
CA LEU A 413 -1.67 9.78 -24.41
C LEU A 413 -2.17 8.99 -25.64
N GLY A 414 -1.71 9.35 -26.84
CA GLY A 414 -2.03 8.61 -28.07
C GLY A 414 -1.40 7.21 -28.15
N SER A 415 -0.42 6.91 -27.30
CA SER A 415 0.32 5.64 -27.30
C SER A 415 -0.10 4.68 -26.18
N ILE A 416 -1.07 5.06 -25.35
CA ILE A 416 -1.48 4.24 -24.20
C ILE A 416 -2.36 3.05 -24.63
N SER A 417 -2.30 1.95 -23.88
CA SER A 417 -3.11 0.76 -24.16
C SER A 417 -4.58 0.99 -23.78
N PHE A 418 -5.47 1.02 -24.77
CA PHE A 418 -6.91 1.21 -24.54
C PHE A 418 -7.59 -0.03 -23.93
N ASN A 419 -6.91 -1.18 -23.90
CA ASN A 419 -7.46 -2.41 -23.35
C ASN A 419 -7.42 -2.44 -21.82
N ASN A 420 -6.44 -1.75 -21.22
CA ASN A 420 -6.18 -1.79 -19.77
C ASN A 420 -6.25 -0.40 -19.12
N ILE A 421 -6.59 0.64 -19.88
CA ILE A 421 -6.85 1.98 -19.36
C ILE A 421 -8.30 2.31 -19.63
N GLY A 422 -8.95 2.93 -18.65
CA GLY A 422 -10.38 3.18 -18.68
C GLY A 422 -10.82 4.43 -17.93
N ILE A 423 -12.13 4.59 -17.84
CA ILE A 423 -12.81 5.67 -17.15
C ILE A 423 -13.87 5.12 -16.19
N LEU A 424 -14.27 5.95 -15.24
CA LEU A 424 -15.55 5.79 -14.57
C LEU A 424 -16.63 6.47 -15.43
N ASP A 425 -17.54 5.69 -15.99
CA ASP A 425 -18.63 6.22 -16.81
C ASP A 425 -19.72 6.93 -15.97
N THR A 426 -20.71 7.50 -16.65
CA THR A 426 -21.82 8.22 -16.02
C THR A 426 -22.73 7.33 -15.17
N ASP A 427 -22.71 6.01 -15.41
CA ASP A 427 -23.46 5.02 -14.61
C ASP A 427 -22.66 4.55 -13.38
N GLY A 428 -21.46 5.12 -13.17
CA GLY A 428 -20.57 4.75 -12.07
C GLY A 428 -19.88 3.40 -12.29
N LYS A 429 -19.74 2.94 -13.54
CA LYS A 429 -19.06 1.70 -13.90
C LYS A 429 -17.70 1.97 -14.52
N TYR A 430 -16.72 1.15 -14.17
CA TYR A 430 -15.40 1.21 -14.77
C TYR A 430 -15.41 0.52 -16.13
N LYS A 431 -15.10 1.26 -17.20
CA LYS A 431 -15.02 0.73 -18.56
C LYS A 431 -13.68 1.09 -19.18
N THR A 432 -13.09 0.16 -19.92
CA THR A 432 -11.87 0.41 -20.67
C THR A 432 -12.16 1.35 -21.84
N LEU A 433 -11.12 2.05 -22.30
CA LEU A 433 -11.21 2.93 -23.47
C LEU A 433 -11.62 2.14 -24.72
N GLN A 434 -11.18 0.88 -24.82
CA GLN A 434 -11.61 -0.03 -25.88
C GLN A 434 -13.11 -0.37 -25.78
N GLU A 435 -13.62 -0.69 -24.58
CA GLU A 435 -15.04 -1.02 -24.37
C GLU A 435 -15.99 0.13 -24.75
N ILE A 436 -15.55 1.39 -24.59
CA ILE A 436 -16.33 2.57 -24.99
C ILE A 436 -16.08 3.00 -26.43
N GLY A 437 -15.19 2.33 -27.17
CA GLY A 437 -14.89 2.65 -28.57
C GLY A 437 -14.07 3.94 -28.73
N ALA A 438 -13.15 4.22 -27.80
CA ALA A 438 -12.24 5.35 -27.92
C ALA A 438 -11.27 5.17 -29.10
N SER A 439 -11.04 6.24 -29.84
CA SER A 439 -10.10 6.31 -30.95
C SER A 439 -8.91 7.24 -30.67
N ALA A 440 -9.09 8.23 -29.80
CA ALA A 440 -8.03 9.14 -29.37
C ALA A 440 -8.37 9.78 -28.01
N ILE A 441 -7.35 10.31 -27.34
CA ILE A 441 -7.50 11.06 -26.10
C ILE A 441 -6.65 12.32 -26.20
N LYS A 442 -7.20 13.44 -25.74
CA LYS A 442 -6.45 14.65 -25.48
C LYS A 442 -6.65 15.09 -24.06
N SER A 443 -5.68 15.78 -23.52
CA SER A 443 -5.82 16.39 -22.20
C SER A 443 -6.05 17.89 -22.30
N PHE A 444 -6.74 18.45 -21.30
CA PHE A 444 -6.91 19.89 -21.18
C PHE A 444 -6.96 20.29 -19.71
N SER A 445 -6.48 21.51 -19.42
CA SER A 445 -6.43 22.03 -18.05
C SER A 445 -7.69 22.83 -17.74
N THR A 446 -8.22 22.63 -16.54
CA THR A 446 -9.30 23.43 -15.96
C THR A 446 -8.83 24.05 -14.65
N LYS A 447 -9.60 24.99 -14.09
CA LYS A 447 -9.35 25.49 -12.72
C LYS A 447 -9.42 24.39 -11.64
N HIS A 448 -10.03 23.25 -11.95
CA HIS A 448 -10.19 22.10 -11.06
C HIS A 448 -9.22 20.95 -11.41
N GLY A 449 -8.12 21.26 -12.09
CA GLY A 449 -7.12 20.29 -12.52
C GLY A 449 -7.29 19.82 -13.97
N LYS A 450 -6.43 18.88 -14.36
CA LYS A 450 -6.37 18.32 -15.72
C LYS A 450 -7.49 17.31 -15.93
N GLN A 451 -8.11 17.35 -17.11
CA GLN A 451 -9.17 16.45 -17.56
C GLN A 451 -8.84 15.88 -18.93
N PHE A 452 -9.63 14.90 -19.38
CA PHE A 452 -9.42 14.18 -20.62
C PHE A 452 -10.64 14.29 -21.52
N LEU A 453 -10.40 14.65 -22.78
CA LEU A 453 -11.37 14.59 -23.86
C LEU A 453 -11.11 13.32 -24.67
N ILE A 454 -12.06 12.40 -24.62
CA ILE A 454 -11.99 11.10 -25.28
C ILE A 454 -12.82 11.17 -26.55
N TYR A 455 -12.17 10.89 -27.68
CA TYR A 455 -12.81 10.82 -28.99
C TYR A 455 -13.32 9.41 -29.21
N LEU A 456 -14.58 9.28 -29.57
CA LEU A 456 -15.25 8.02 -29.87
C LEU A 456 -15.49 7.90 -31.38
N GLY A 457 -16.06 6.79 -31.82
CA GLY A 457 -16.65 6.69 -33.16
C GLY A 457 -17.68 7.79 -33.45
N ASP A 458 -17.91 8.07 -34.73
CA ASP A 458 -18.93 9.02 -35.22
C ASP A 458 -18.76 10.49 -34.75
N ASN A 459 -17.51 10.96 -34.57
CA ASN A 459 -17.18 12.32 -34.09
C ASN A 459 -17.78 12.68 -32.72
N LYS A 460 -18.17 11.69 -31.91
CA LYS A 460 -18.64 11.92 -30.53
C LYS A 460 -17.45 12.08 -29.59
N THR A 461 -17.65 12.85 -28.54
CA THR A 461 -16.65 13.01 -27.48
C THR A 461 -17.25 12.78 -26.10
N LEU A 462 -16.42 12.35 -25.17
CA LEU A 462 -16.74 12.22 -23.76
C LEU A 462 -15.66 12.88 -22.92
N THR A 463 -16.04 13.54 -21.84
CA THR A 463 -15.10 14.12 -20.88
C THR A 463 -14.94 13.20 -19.68
N ALA A 464 -13.70 12.87 -19.33
CA ALA A 464 -13.36 12.14 -18.14
C ALA A 464 -12.49 12.98 -17.20
N LYS A 465 -12.79 12.91 -15.90
CA LYS A 465 -12.02 13.63 -14.86
C LYS A 465 -10.64 12.98 -14.65
N ASP A 466 -10.62 11.66 -14.69
CA ASP A 466 -9.46 10.82 -14.40
C ASP A 466 -9.46 9.60 -15.31
N LEU A 467 -8.27 9.07 -15.59
CA LEU A 467 -8.08 7.76 -16.20
C LEU A 467 -7.68 6.75 -15.13
N TYR A 468 -8.02 5.49 -15.37
CA TYR A 468 -7.78 4.39 -14.44
C TYR A 468 -7.04 3.26 -15.14
N ASN A 469 -6.08 2.64 -14.46
CA ASN A 469 -5.61 1.30 -14.83
C ASN A 469 -6.70 0.30 -14.48
N ILE A 470 -7.02 -0.61 -15.40
CA ILE A 470 -8.05 -1.63 -15.27
C ILE A 470 -7.39 -3.00 -15.38
N SER A 471 -7.54 -3.78 -14.32
CA SER A 471 -7.09 -5.17 -14.25
C SER A 471 -8.31 -6.07 -14.18
N PHE A 472 -8.43 -7.03 -15.11
CA PHE A 472 -9.54 -7.97 -15.11
C PHE A 472 -9.30 -9.07 -14.08
N LEU A 473 -10.33 -9.33 -13.28
CA LEU A 473 -10.31 -10.43 -12.33
C LEU A 473 -10.68 -11.70 -13.06
N ASN A 474 -9.69 -12.56 -13.25
CA ASN A 474 -9.97 -13.93 -13.65
C ASN A 474 -10.63 -14.62 -12.45
N ASN A 475 -11.96 -14.81 -12.52
CA ASN A 475 -12.66 -15.72 -11.64
C ASN A 475 -12.29 -17.17 -12.04
N GLU A 476 -11.02 -17.55 -11.87
CA GLU A 476 -10.53 -18.91 -12.12
C GLU A 476 -11.14 -19.95 -11.16
N LEU A 477 -11.97 -19.48 -10.22
CA LEU A 477 -12.81 -20.29 -9.34
C LEU A 477 -14.14 -20.74 -9.99
N GLY A 478 -14.34 -20.46 -11.29
CA GLY A 478 -15.48 -20.98 -12.05
C GLY A 478 -15.26 -22.42 -12.52
N ASP A 479 -16.16 -23.33 -12.14
CA ASP A 479 -16.23 -24.69 -12.67
C ASP A 479 -16.36 -24.66 -14.20
N GLY A 480 -15.46 -25.34 -14.93
CA GLY A 480 -15.67 -25.54 -16.38
C GLY A 480 -14.47 -25.78 -17.29
N ILE A 481 -13.22 -25.69 -16.81
CA ILE A 481 -12.04 -26.03 -17.63
C ILE A 481 -11.56 -27.45 -17.25
N GLU A 482 -11.60 -28.38 -18.20
CA GLU A 482 -11.05 -29.73 -18.01
C GLU A 482 -9.52 -29.68 -17.94
N VAL A 483 -9.00 -29.55 -16.73
CA VAL A 483 -7.57 -29.71 -16.45
C VAL A 483 -7.21 -31.19 -16.56
N SER A 484 -6.20 -31.52 -17.38
CA SER A 484 -5.71 -32.89 -17.52
C SER A 484 -5.36 -33.49 -16.14
N LYS A 485 -5.66 -34.79 -15.93
CA LYS A 485 -5.42 -35.46 -14.63
C LYS A 485 -3.97 -35.36 -14.12
N ARG A 486 -2.99 -35.17 -15.02
CA ARG A 486 -1.57 -34.96 -14.68
C ARG A 486 -1.27 -33.56 -14.11
N GLY A 487 -2.10 -32.58 -14.46
CA GLY A 487 -1.98 -31.21 -13.96
C GLY A 487 -2.50 -31.03 -12.53
N LYS A 488 -3.39 -31.92 -12.05
CA LYS A 488 -4.09 -31.76 -10.78
C LYS A 488 -3.20 -31.96 -9.54
N PHE A 489 -3.58 -31.29 -8.46
CA PHE A 489 -3.12 -31.45 -7.09
C PHE A 489 -4.22 -32.12 -6.26
N TYR A 490 -3.82 -32.99 -5.35
CA TYR A 490 -4.68 -33.74 -4.44
C TYR A 490 -4.29 -33.40 -3.00
N ARG A 491 -5.26 -33.47 -2.08
CA ARG A 491 -4.98 -33.38 -0.64
C ARG A 491 -4.24 -34.62 -0.16
N LYS A 492 -3.39 -34.46 0.85
CA LYS A 492 -2.75 -35.59 1.53
C LYS A 492 -3.84 -36.52 2.07
N LEU A 493 -3.86 -37.77 1.60
CA LEU A 493 -4.70 -38.79 2.20
C LEU A 493 -4.01 -39.26 3.50
N ASP A 494 -4.58 -38.89 4.64
CA ASP A 494 -4.20 -39.51 5.91
C ASP A 494 -4.82 -40.90 5.98
N LEU A 495 -4.06 -41.94 5.59
CA LEU A 495 -4.50 -43.33 5.63
C LEU A 495 -4.53 -43.92 7.05
N ARG A 496 -4.76 -43.09 8.07
CA ARG A 496 -5.02 -43.54 9.46
C ARG A 496 -6.44 -43.15 9.85
N ALA A 497 -7.40 -43.94 9.38
CA ALA A 497 -8.74 -44.03 9.93
C ALA A 497 -8.96 -45.47 10.40
#